data_AF-A0A4V3WZ22-F1
#
_entry.id   AF-A0A4V3WZ22-F1
#
_cell.length_a   1.000
_cell.length_b   1.000
_cell.length_c   1.000
_cell.angle_alpha   90.00
_cell.angle_beta   90.00
_cell.angle_gamma   90.00
#
_symmetry.space_group_name_H-M   'P 1'
#
loop_
_entity.id
_entity.type
_entity.pdbx_description
1 polymer ?
#
loop_
_entity_poly.entity_id
_entity_poly.type
_entity_poly.pdbx_seq_one_letter_code
_entity_poly.pdbx_strand_id
1 'polypeptide(L)'
;MDKESLHRLIERYYDADTTAQEERMLLKAALESEGKDPMVDEVLAVMGYARRKPSPEMEMKASMKRGGGRRSVWLRVGSAAASVAAVVAVGFMLMRSPGVGVEAAECYAYVDGIRIENRNDVASLVNRQLSELANAEESVNEVITEDFSDMSEAFNFDEL
;
A
#
# COMPACT_ATOMS: atom_id res chain seq x y z
N MET A 1 31.50 -9.52 14.36
CA MET A 1 31.71 -8.17 13.81
C MET A 1 31.60 -7.19 14.97
N ASP A 2 32.40 -6.14 15.02
CA ASP A 2 32.24 -5.10 16.04
C ASP A 2 30.97 -4.25 15.76
N LYS A 3 30.51 -3.50 16.77
CA LYS A 3 29.25 -2.76 16.71
C LYS A 3 29.26 -1.66 15.64
N GLU A 4 30.37 -0.94 15.50
CA GLU A 4 30.49 0.17 14.55
C GLU A 4 30.47 -0.34 13.10
N SER A 5 31.23 -1.42 12.83
CA SER A 5 31.19 -2.10 11.53
C SER A 5 29.81 -2.66 11.20
N LEU A 6 29.06 -3.13 12.21
CA LEU A 6 27.68 -3.59 12.03
C LEU A 6 26.74 -2.45 11.63
N HIS A 7 26.80 -1.33 12.34
CA HIS A 7 25.97 -0.15 12.04
C HIS A 7 26.25 0.41 10.65
N ARG A 8 27.52 0.52 10.26
CA ARG A 8 27.88 0.94 8.90
C ARG A 8 27.38 -0.02 7.83
N LEU A 9 27.36 -1.33 8.11
CA LEU A 9 26.82 -2.32 7.18
C LEU A 9 25.29 -2.22 7.08
N ILE A 10 24.61 -1.87 8.16
CA ILE A 10 23.16 -1.60 8.20
C ILE A 10 22.83 -0.35 7.37
N GLU A 11 23.58 0.75 7.53
CA GLU A 11 23.40 1.97 6.73
C GLU A 11 23.53 1.67 5.23
N ARG A 12 24.61 1.00 4.82
CA ARG A 12 24.79 0.60 3.41
C ARG A 12 23.68 -0.32 2.90
N TYR A 13 23.11 -1.16 3.75
CA TYR A 13 21.98 -2.00 3.38
C TYR A 13 20.72 -1.16 3.11
N TYR A 14 20.45 -0.15 3.94
CA TYR A 14 19.35 0.78 3.70
C TYR A 14 19.57 1.65 2.45
N ASP A 15 20.81 2.02 2.16
CA ASP A 15 21.20 2.73 0.94
C ASP A 15 21.24 1.84 -0.31
N ALA A 16 20.91 0.55 -0.18
CA ALA A 16 20.98 -0.45 -1.25
C ALA A 16 22.36 -0.60 -1.90
N ASP A 17 23.44 -0.31 -1.16
CA ASP A 17 24.84 -0.40 -1.60
C ASP A 17 25.53 -1.71 -1.15
N THR A 18 24.76 -2.67 -0.63
CA THR A 18 25.28 -3.98 -0.22
C THR A 18 25.20 -5.02 -1.33
N THR A 19 26.21 -5.87 -1.40
CA THR A 19 26.18 -7.11 -2.18
C THR A 19 25.38 -8.19 -1.46
N ALA A 20 24.88 -9.19 -2.20
CA ALA A 20 24.21 -10.36 -1.63
C ALA A 20 25.10 -11.17 -0.66
N GLN A 21 26.42 -11.04 -0.73
CA GLN A 21 27.34 -11.65 0.23
C GLN A 21 27.33 -10.88 1.55
N GLU A 22 27.38 -9.55 1.47
CA GLU A 22 27.31 -8.64 2.61
C GLU A 22 25.97 -8.73 3.33
N GLU A 23 24.85 -8.83 2.62
CA GLU A 23 23.52 -9.03 3.23
C GLU A 23 23.44 -10.34 4.04
N ARG A 24 24.09 -11.42 3.57
CA ARG A 24 24.16 -12.68 4.33
C ARG A 24 25.01 -12.54 5.58
N MET A 25 26.10 -11.79 5.50
CA MET A 25 26.95 -11.49 6.66
C MET A 25 26.22 -10.60 7.66
N LEU A 26 25.52 -9.57 7.17
CA LEU A 26 24.69 -8.66 7.95
C LEU A 26 23.62 -9.44 8.71
N LEU A 27 22.85 -10.29 8.04
CA LEU A 27 21.83 -11.11 8.70
C LEU A 27 22.43 -11.98 9.82
N LYS A 28 23.58 -12.62 9.57
CA LYS A 28 24.24 -13.46 10.58
C LYS A 28 24.66 -12.64 11.81
N ALA A 29 25.29 -11.50 11.59
CA ALA A 29 25.77 -10.63 12.66
C ALA A 29 24.62 -9.94 13.43
N ALA A 30 23.54 -9.59 12.73
CA ALA A 30 22.34 -8.99 13.31
C ALA A 30 21.64 -9.99 14.26
N LEU A 31 21.48 -11.25 13.84
CA LEU A 31 20.88 -12.29 14.69
C LEU A 31 21.68 -12.57 15.98
N GLU A 32 23.00 -12.42 15.96
CA GLU A 32 23.84 -12.56 17.16
C GLU A 32 23.64 -11.41 18.19
N SER A 33 23.08 -10.29 17.71
CA SER A 33 22.91 -9.04 18.47
C SER A 33 21.43 -8.68 18.72
N GLU A 34 20.49 -9.57 18.38
CA GLU A 34 19.05 -9.38 18.55
C GLU A 34 18.69 -9.01 19.99
N GLY A 35 17.83 -8.00 20.16
CA GLY A 35 17.33 -7.51 21.44
C GLY A 35 18.34 -6.73 22.29
N LYS A 36 19.54 -6.45 21.77
CA LYS A 36 20.59 -5.66 22.45
C LYS A 36 20.76 -4.28 21.84
N ASP A 37 20.28 -4.08 20.62
CA ASP A 37 20.50 -2.87 19.84
C ASP A 37 19.27 -2.56 18.97
N PRO A 38 18.59 -1.41 19.18
CA PRO A 38 17.41 -1.05 18.41
C PRO A 38 17.62 -1.04 16.89
N MET A 39 18.81 -0.64 16.42
CA MET A 39 19.13 -0.58 15.00
C MET A 39 19.25 -1.98 14.38
N VAL A 40 19.64 -2.97 15.19
CA VAL A 40 19.67 -4.38 14.79
C VAL A 40 18.27 -4.96 14.72
N ASP A 41 17.41 -4.62 15.67
CA ASP A 41 16.02 -5.09 15.67
C ASP A 41 15.26 -4.53 14.45
N GLU A 42 15.52 -3.27 14.09
CA GLU A 42 14.97 -2.64 12.89
C GLU A 42 15.42 -3.33 11.59
N VAL A 43 16.72 -3.56 11.42
CA VAL A 43 17.22 -4.21 10.19
C VAL A 43 16.70 -5.64 10.06
N LEU A 44 16.56 -6.37 11.17
CA LEU A 44 15.98 -7.72 11.19
C LEU A 44 14.51 -7.71 10.76
N ALA A 45 13.73 -6.72 11.22
CA ALA A 45 12.34 -6.55 10.80
C ALA A 45 12.23 -6.29 9.28
N VAL A 46 13.07 -5.41 8.74
CA VAL A 46 13.09 -5.08 7.30
C VAL A 46 13.48 -6.29 6.46
N MET A 47 14.57 -6.98 6.82
CA MET A 47 15.03 -8.18 6.13
C MET A 47 14.00 -9.32 6.20
N GLY A 48 13.33 -9.47 7.33
CA GLY A 48 12.27 -10.46 7.52
C GLY A 48 11.06 -10.18 6.64
N TYR A 49 10.64 -8.91 6.55
CA TYR A 49 9.55 -8.49 5.68
C TYR A 49 9.86 -8.72 4.20
N ALA A 50 11.04 -8.33 3.74
CA ALA A 50 11.47 -8.48 2.33
C ALA A 50 11.50 -9.95 1.86
N ARG A 51 11.71 -10.90 2.79
CA ARG A 51 11.74 -12.34 2.49
C ARG A 51 10.38 -13.00 2.38
N ARG A 52 9.29 -12.31 2.75
CA ARG A 52 7.95 -12.90 2.75
C ARG A 52 7.44 -13.03 1.32
N LYS A 53 7.50 -14.25 0.78
CA LYS A 53 6.80 -14.56 -0.48
C LYS A 53 5.28 -14.57 -0.24
N PRO A 54 4.47 -14.07 -1.19
CA PRO A 54 3.02 -14.25 -1.10
C PRO A 54 2.70 -15.74 -1.01
N SER A 55 1.76 -16.11 -0.15
CA SER A 55 1.36 -17.51 -0.03
C SER A 55 0.75 -17.98 -1.36
N PRO A 56 0.85 -19.29 -1.69
CA PRO A 56 0.16 -19.85 -2.86
C PRO A 56 -1.34 -19.56 -2.86
N GLU A 57 -1.95 -19.43 -1.67
CA GLU A 57 -3.35 -19.04 -1.51
C GLU A 57 -3.62 -17.58 -1.93
N MET A 58 -2.68 -16.65 -1.70
CA MET A 58 -2.78 -15.26 -2.18
C MET A 58 -2.64 -15.19 -3.71
N GLU A 59 -1.74 -15.98 -4.31
CA GLU A 59 -1.60 -16.08 -5.77
C GLU A 59 -2.82 -16.75 -6.43
N MET A 60 -3.39 -17.79 -5.80
CA MET A 60 -4.62 -18.44 -6.26
C MET A 60 -5.82 -17.49 -6.22
N LYS A 61 -5.98 -16.69 -5.16
CA LYS A 61 -7.05 -15.69 -5.07
C LYS A 61 -6.85 -14.54 -6.07
N ALA A 62 -5.61 -14.15 -6.36
CA ALA A 62 -5.30 -13.13 -7.37
C ALA A 62 -5.54 -13.61 -8.81
N SER A 63 -5.28 -14.89 -9.10
CA SER A 63 -5.54 -15.50 -10.42
C SER A 63 -7.01 -15.85 -10.65
N MET A 64 -7.75 -16.24 -9.61
CA MET A 64 -9.19 -16.52 -9.69
C MET A 64 -10.03 -15.28 -10.01
N LYS A 65 -9.57 -14.08 -9.63
CA LYS A 65 -10.17 -12.80 -10.05
C LYS A 65 -9.89 -12.42 -11.50
N ARG A 66 -8.91 -13.03 -12.17
CA ARG A 66 -8.60 -12.82 -13.61
C ARG A 66 -9.23 -13.88 -14.52
N GLY A 67 -9.81 -14.94 -13.97
CA GLY A 67 -10.49 -16.03 -14.70
C GLY A 67 -11.96 -15.75 -15.02
N GLY A 68 -12.28 -14.55 -15.51
CA GLY A 68 -13.66 -14.15 -15.83
C GLY A 68 -14.14 -14.65 -17.19
N GLY A 69 -14.58 -15.91 -17.24
CA GLY A 69 -15.66 -16.34 -18.13
C GLY A 69 -15.26 -16.89 -19.51
N ARG A 70 -15.19 -18.22 -19.61
CA ARG A 70 -15.59 -18.93 -20.83
C ARG A 70 -17.04 -18.54 -21.16
N ARG A 71 -17.21 -17.49 -21.96
CA ARG A 71 -18.50 -17.13 -22.55
C ARG A 71 -18.90 -18.26 -23.49
N SER A 72 -19.77 -19.12 -22.98
CA SER A 72 -20.54 -20.10 -23.74
C SER A 72 -21.15 -19.45 -24.97
N VAL A 73 -20.86 -20.02 -26.14
CA VAL A 73 -21.19 -19.53 -27.50
C VAL A 73 -22.70 -19.65 -27.83
N TRP A 74 -23.58 -19.84 -26.84
CA TRP A 74 -24.96 -20.30 -27.06
C TRP A 74 -26.08 -19.26 -26.94
N LEU A 75 -25.78 -17.97 -26.74
CA LEU A 75 -26.83 -16.94 -26.64
C LEU A 75 -26.86 -16.02 -27.88
N ARG A 76 -26.99 -16.64 -29.05
CA ARG A 76 -27.36 -15.98 -30.30
C ARG A 76 -28.77 -16.40 -30.74
N VAL A 77 -29.82 -16.00 -30.02
CA VAL A 77 -31.20 -15.76 -30.52
C VAL A 77 -31.96 -15.02 -29.42
N GLY A 78 -32.53 -13.84 -29.71
CA GLY A 78 -33.56 -13.22 -28.85
C GLY A 78 -33.39 -11.75 -28.44
N SER A 79 -32.86 -10.90 -29.32
CA SER A 79 -32.83 -9.45 -29.10
C SER A 79 -34.20 -8.80 -29.39
N ALA A 80 -35.04 -8.63 -28.35
CA ALA A 80 -36.08 -7.58 -28.31
C ALA A 80 -36.81 -7.45 -26.95
N ALA A 81 -36.91 -8.51 -26.14
CA ALA A 81 -37.71 -8.48 -24.89
C ALA A 81 -36.90 -8.29 -23.59
N ALA A 82 -35.57 -8.38 -23.64
CA ALA A 82 -34.73 -8.44 -22.45
C ALA A 82 -34.63 -7.12 -21.66
N SER A 83 -34.82 -5.98 -22.32
CA SER A 83 -34.66 -4.66 -21.69
C SER A 83 -35.77 -4.35 -20.67
N VAL A 84 -37.02 -4.71 -20.95
CA VAL A 84 -38.14 -4.46 -20.03
C VAL A 84 -38.12 -5.44 -18.86
N ALA A 85 -37.80 -6.71 -19.12
CA ALA A 85 -37.70 -7.72 -18.06
C ALA A 85 -36.55 -7.44 -17.08
N ALA A 86 -35.41 -6.89 -17.55
CA ALA A 86 -34.30 -6.53 -16.68
C ALA A 86 -34.66 -5.39 -15.71
N VAL A 87 -35.36 -4.34 -16.17
CA VAL A 87 -35.77 -3.22 -15.31
C VAL A 87 -36.79 -3.66 -14.27
N VAL A 88 -37.77 -4.48 -14.66
CA VAL A 88 -38.78 -5.03 -13.73
C VAL A 88 -38.15 -6.00 -12.74
N ALA A 89 -37.22 -6.85 -13.17
CA ALA A 89 -36.51 -7.77 -12.30
C ALA A 89 -35.62 -7.05 -11.28
N VAL A 90 -34.89 -6.00 -11.68
CA VAL A 90 -34.09 -5.18 -10.77
C VAL A 90 -34.98 -4.45 -9.77
N GLY A 91 -36.07 -3.82 -10.23
CA GLY A 91 -37.01 -3.14 -9.35
C GLY A 91 -37.67 -4.07 -8.33
N PHE A 92 -38.09 -5.27 -8.77
CA PHE A 92 -38.67 -6.29 -7.89
C PHE A 92 -37.64 -6.87 -6.92
N MET A 93 -36.38 -7.04 -7.33
CA MET A 93 -35.31 -7.52 -6.48
C MET A 93 -34.91 -6.51 -5.40
N LEU A 94 -34.91 -5.21 -5.71
CA LEU A 94 -34.68 -4.14 -4.73
C LEU A 94 -35.84 -4.02 -3.73
N MET A 95 -37.08 -4.22 -4.18
CA MET A 95 -38.27 -4.09 -3.33
C MET A 95 -38.53 -5.31 -2.43
N ARG A 96 -38.01 -6.49 -2.83
CA ARG A 96 -38.19 -7.75 -2.12
C ARG A 96 -36.97 -8.17 -1.29
N SER A 97 -35.84 -7.49 -1.44
CA SER A 97 -34.71 -7.68 -0.54
C SER A 97 -35.02 -7.00 0.79
N PRO A 98 -35.22 -7.74 1.88
CA PRO A 98 -35.37 -7.12 3.20
C PRO A 98 -34.02 -6.49 3.47
N GLY A 99 -33.95 -5.14 3.38
CA GLY A 99 -32.76 -4.31 3.48
C GLY A 99 -31.48 -5.09 3.29
N VAL A 100 -30.89 -5.06 2.09
CA VAL A 100 -29.47 -5.38 1.93
C VAL A 100 -28.75 -4.40 2.85
N GLY A 101 -28.61 -4.78 4.12
CA GLY A 101 -27.58 -4.31 4.98
C GLY A 101 -26.36 -4.60 4.16
N VAL A 102 -25.75 -3.53 3.66
CA VAL A 102 -24.35 -3.53 3.32
C VAL A 102 -23.74 -4.31 4.47
N GLU A 103 -23.37 -5.59 4.24
CA GLU A 103 -22.58 -6.31 5.22
C GLU A 103 -21.47 -5.35 5.55
N ALA A 104 -21.45 -4.91 6.81
CA ALA A 104 -20.63 -3.79 7.23
C ALA A 104 -19.23 -4.08 6.73
N ALA A 105 -18.80 -3.36 5.69
CA ALA A 105 -17.48 -3.54 5.11
C ALA A 105 -16.53 -3.48 6.30
N GLU A 106 -15.78 -4.56 6.53
CA GLU A 106 -15.03 -4.75 7.77
C GLU A 106 -14.15 -3.51 8.00
N CYS A 107 -14.51 -2.70 9.00
CA CYS A 107 -13.86 -1.42 9.27
C CYS A 107 -12.78 -1.66 10.32
N TYR A 108 -11.58 -2.02 9.87
CA TYR A 108 -10.44 -2.22 10.74
C TYR A 108 -9.19 -1.52 10.20
N ALA A 109 -8.27 -1.19 11.11
CA ALA A 109 -6.93 -0.70 10.80
C ALA A 109 -5.90 -1.52 11.59
N TYR A 110 -4.64 -1.48 11.15
CA TYR A 110 -3.51 -2.00 11.93
C TYR A 110 -2.61 -0.84 12.33
N VAL A 111 -2.33 -0.71 13.62
CA VAL A 111 -1.39 0.27 14.18
C VAL A 111 -0.43 -0.50 15.08
N ASP A 112 0.87 -0.42 14.84
CA ASP A 112 1.92 -1.18 15.56
C ASP A 112 1.65 -2.70 15.63
N GLY A 113 1.07 -3.26 14.56
CA GLY A 113 0.70 -4.67 14.49
C GLY A 113 -0.56 -5.04 15.27
N ILE A 114 -1.20 -4.10 15.96
CA ILE A 114 -2.46 -4.29 16.70
C ILE A 114 -3.64 -3.96 15.77
N ARG A 115 -4.60 -4.89 15.67
CA ARG A 115 -5.85 -4.70 14.93
C ARG A 115 -6.79 -3.82 15.74
N ILE A 116 -7.21 -2.70 15.16
CA ILE A 116 -8.22 -1.79 15.70
C ILE A 116 -9.50 -1.99 14.88
N GLU A 117 -10.60 -2.35 15.53
CA GLU A 117 -11.91 -2.61 14.89
C GLU A 117 -12.98 -1.57 15.24
N ASN A 118 -12.68 -0.67 16.18
CA ASN A 118 -13.58 0.42 16.53
C ASN A 118 -13.63 1.43 15.38
N ARG A 119 -14.80 1.54 14.76
CA ARG A 119 -15.06 2.42 13.61
C ARG A 119 -14.68 3.88 13.87
N ASN A 120 -14.92 4.39 15.08
CA ASN A 120 -14.61 5.79 15.40
C ASN A 120 -13.09 6.02 15.42
N ASP A 121 -12.34 5.05 15.94
CA ASP A 121 -10.89 5.11 16.03
C ASP A 121 -10.28 5.00 14.63
N VAL A 122 -10.78 4.08 13.79
CA VAL A 122 -10.36 3.93 12.39
C VAL A 122 -10.67 5.20 11.58
N ALA A 123 -11.86 5.79 11.74
CA ALA A 123 -12.23 7.02 11.05
C ALA A 123 -11.37 8.22 11.49
N SER A 124 -11.03 8.30 12.79
CA SER A 124 -10.15 9.35 13.31
C SER A 124 -8.74 9.27 12.73
N LEU A 125 -8.22 8.04 12.56
CA LEU A 125 -6.91 7.78 11.96
C LEU A 125 -6.88 8.24 10.50
N VAL A 126 -7.90 7.87 9.72
CA VAL A 126 -8.03 8.30 8.32
C VAL A 126 -8.10 9.81 8.22
N ASN A 127 -8.93 10.47 9.04
CA ASN A 127 -9.06 11.92 9.02
C ASN A 127 -7.74 12.63 9.35
N ARG A 128 -6.98 12.11 10.32
CA ARG A 128 -5.66 12.67 10.66
C ARG A 128 -4.69 12.56 9.49
N GLN A 129 -4.59 11.40 8.86
CA GLN A 129 -3.70 11.18 7.71
C GLN A 129 -4.07 12.07 6.51
N LEU A 130 -5.36 12.22 6.23
CA LEU A 130 -5.83 13.11 5.16
C LEU A 130 -5.54 14.58 5.48
N SER A 131 -5.66 14.98 6.76
CA SER A 131 -5.31 16.34 7.18
C SER A 131 -3.80 16.61 7.10
N GLU A 132 -2.96 15.62 7.44
CA GLU A 132 -1.51 15.73 7.29
C GLU A 132 -1.10 15.86 5.82
N LEU A 133 -1.74 15.10 4.91
CA LEU A 133 -1.55 15.23 3.47
C LEU A 133 -1.97 16.61 2.94
N ALA A 134 -3.13 17.12 3.38
CA ALA A 134 -3.61 18.43 2.96
C ALA A 134 -2.68 19.56 3.42
N ASN A 135 -2.17 19.48 4.65
CA ASN A 135 -1.21 20.48 5.16
C ASN A 135 0.16 20.39 4.45
N ALA A 136 0.58 19.19 4.04
CA ALA A 136 1.80 19.03 3.26
C ALA A 136 1.66 19.67 1.86
N GLU A 137 0.48 19.58 1.24
CA GLU A 137 0.21 20.16 -0.08
C GLU A 137 0.37 21.70 -0.10
N GLU A 138 -0.03 22.38 0.98
CA GLU A 138 0.18 23.82 1.13
C GLU A 138 1.67 24.19 1.17
N SER A 139 2.49 23.40 1.89
CA SER A 139 3.95 23.60 1.93
C SER A 139 4.64 23.30 0.60
N VAL A 140 4.13 22.33 -0.18
CA VAL A 140 4.71 21.93 -1.47
C VAL A 140 4.51 23.02 -2.52
N ASN A 141 3.37 23.72 -2.50
CA ASN A 141 3.12 24.80 -3.47
C ASN A 141 3.99 26.05 -3.22
N GLU A 142 4.34 26.32 -1.97
CA GLU A 142 5.28 27.39 -1.60
C GLU A 142 6.69 27.07 -2.10
N VAL A 143 7.17 25.85 -1.85
CA VAL A 143 8.50 25.37 -2.30
C VAL A 143 8.62 25.33 -3.83
N ILE A 144 7.58 24.85 -4.54
CA ILE A 144 7.61 24.82 -6.01
C ILE A 144 7.70 26.25 -6.58
N THR A 145 6.98 27.21 -5.99
CA THR A 145 7.01 28.60 -6.48
C THR A 145 8.36 29.26 -6.24
N GLU A 146 9.01 28.96 -5.11
CA GLU A 146 10.37 29.39 -4.78
C GLU A 146 11.40 28.80 -5.75
N ASP A 147 11.37 27.48 -5.98
CA ASP A 147 12.27 26.80 -6.94
C ASP A 147 12.14 27.36 -8.36
N PHE A 148 10.91 27.61 -8.83
CA PHE A 148 10.68 28.19 -10.16
C PHE A 148 11.17 29.64 -10.25
N SER A 149 11.07 30.41 -9.16
CA SER A 149 11.60 31.78 -9.08
C SER A 149 13.13 31.77 -9.20
N ASP A 150 13.80 30.93 -8.42
CA ASP A 150 15.26 30.81 -8.40
C ASP A 150 15.82 30.34 -9.75
N MET A 151 15.15 29.38 -10.39
CA MET A 151 15.49 28.95 -11.75
C MET A 151 15.32 30.09 -12.76
N SER A 152 14.23 30.86 -12.68
CA SER A 152 13.99 32.00 -13.58
C SER A 152 15.01 33.12 -13.43
N GLU A 153 15.50 33.35 -12.21
CA GLU A 153 16.55 34.31 -11.93
C GLU A 153 17.88 33.86 -12.51
N ALA A 154 18.21 32.56 -12.40
CA ALA A 154 19.41 31.99 -13.00
C ALA A 154 19.42 32.07 -14.55
N PHE A 155 18.26 31.97 -15.20
CA PHE A 155 18.14 32.12 -16.66
C PHE A 155 18.15 33.58 -17.15
N ASN A 156 17.94 34.57 -16.27
CA ASN A 156 17.97 35.99 -16.61
C ASN A 156 19.37 36.63 -16.57
N PHE A 157 20.43 35.86 -16.31
CA PHE A 157 21.81 36.37 -16.26
C PHE A 157 22.60 36.29 -17.58
N ASP A 158 21.97 35.89 -18.69
CA ASP A 158 22.65 35.72 -19.99
C ASP A 158 22.47 36.88 -21.00
N GLU A 159 21.94 38.04 -20.58
CA GLU A 159 21.94 39.27 -21.40
C GLU A 159 22.63 40.43 -20.66
N LEU A 160 23.97 40.43 -20.60
CA LEU A 160 24.81 41.63 -20.50
C LEU A 160 26.20 41.40 -21.14
#